data_AF-A0A7J3JI94-F1
#
_entry.id   AF-A0A7J3JI94-F1
#
_cell.length_a   1.000
_cell.length_b   1.000
_cell.length_c   1.000
_cell.angle_alpha   90.00
_cell.angle_beta   90.00
_cell.angle_gamma   90.00
#
_symmetry.space_group_name_H-M   'P 1'
#
loop_
_entity.id
_entity.type
_entity.pdbx_description
1 polymer ?
#
loop_
_entity_poly.entity_id
_entity_poly.type
_entity_poly.pdbx_seq_one_letter_code
_entity_poly.pdbx_strand_id
1 'polypeptide(L)'
;METGQGGQTTPHYLQELIKTFRFSKMSPGLLLLPSLFAFLSLVLFTIGFSQLLKLGEEAVSGGISPLESLYIVQPILWGVVALLGFTIASMIAVYNLLKNLKDHFYQSGVTVYYFTGGPSFEGAMQYLRSILVRSTLPSPVTGILLMFLTSGVAYPVILCFAEKAVREHAIVEEEALFRTKFTSEYKWFNMLIDFALVPLTLGLYLAYMGRRVAKVFNAHVNAIHSSHPNPPTLPPHGTTVQELRPTSSLLIGLLLLSIGLNIVTSYIGLFTASYVAYSCGILLSALVLARRTKGTSASSVLVVLILLYLLVFGGLLAGMTGYETYRVLTDTIRRQTNVASSMKMLDLATYIFVNNLVISLPSIVPYVGGVLVAQGVYNAGLVVGTIVGSGLRSPGDVVLVLVYPHSILELSAYAILLTSSSFLGEWRRYTVLAATGILLLFTAALVEALTIKYLQGSSLLEGLAPLQGS
;
A
#
# COMPACT_ATOMS: atom_id res chain seq x y z
N MET A 1 -13.36 -62.57 18.93
CA MET A 1 -14.27 -61.42 18.79
C MET A 1 -13.85 -60.66 17.55
N GLU A 2 -14.45 -61.03 16.42
CA GLU A 2 -14.25 -60.38 15.14
C GLU A 2 -15.07 -59.09 15.12
N THR A 3 -14.40 -57.95 15.17
CA THR A 3 -15.04 -56.66 14.90
C THR A 3 -15.16 -56.51 13.39
N GLY A 4 -16.40 -56.60 12.93
CA GLY A 4 -16.79 -56.60 11.52
C GLY A 4 -16.17 -55.48 10.70
N GLN A 5 -15.57 -55.88 9.59
CA GLN A 5 -15.33 -55.03 8.44
C GLN A 5 -16.68 -54.56 7.89
N GLY A 6 -17.14 -53.39 8.33
CA GLY A 6 -18.15 -52.62 7.63
C GLY A 6 -17.54 -52.12 6.32
N GLY A 7 -17.53 -52.97 5.30
CA GLY A 7 -17.24 -52.58 3.92
C GLY A 7 -18.31 -51.60 3.46
N GLN A 8 -18.11 -50.32 3.77
CA GLN A 8 -18.87 -49.24 3.14
C GLN A 8 -18.49 -49.25 1.66
N THR A 9 -19.37 -49.82 0.84
CA THR A 9 -19.30 -49.70 -0.61
C THR A 9 -19.42 -48.23 -0.96
N THR A 10 -18.28 -47.55 -1.16
CA THR A 10 -18.25 -46.23 -1.79
C THR A 10 -18.99 -46.33 -3.13
N PRO A 11 -19.90 -45.40 -3.46
CA PRO A 11 -20.68 -45.49 -4.68
C PRO A 11 -19.75 -45.54 -5.90
N HIS A 12 -19.92 -46.55 -6.77
CA HIS A 12 -19.15 -46.73 -8.01
C HIS A 12 -19.04 -45.42 -8.83
N TYR A 13 -20.13 -44.65 -8.85
CA TYR A 13 -20.22 -43.34 -9.52
C TYR A 13 -19.22 -42.29 -9.01
N LEU A 14 -18.92 -42.27 -7.70
CA LEU A 14 -17.98 -41.29 -7.13
C LEU A 14 -16.55 -41.61 -7.57
N GLN A 15 -16.20 -42.90 -7.63
CA GLN A 15 -14.89 -43.35 -8.10
C GLN A 15 -14.71 -43.06 -9.60
N GLU A 16 -15.75 -43.26 -10.41
CA GLU A 16 -15.73 -42.89 -11.83
C GLU A 16 -15.56 -41.38 -12.02
N LEU A 17 -16.32 -40.57 -11.27
CA LEU A 17 -16.19 -39.11 -11.31
C LEU A 17 -14.76 -38.65 -10.98
N ILE A 18 -14.15 -39.20 -9.94
CA ILE A 18 -12.79 -38.83 -9.49
C ILE A 18 -11.74 -39.13 -10.55
N LYS A 19 -11.88 -40.24 -11.27
CA LYS A 19 -11.00 -40.58 -12.40
C LYS A 19 -11.09 -39.58 -13.56
N THR A 20 -12.19 -38.80 -13.67
CA THR A 20 -12.32 -37.76 -14.69
C THR A 20 -11.61 -36.45 -14.33
N PHE A 21 -11.31 -36.22 -13.04
CA PHE A 21 -10.68 -34.98 -12.60
C PHE A 21 -9.22 -34.89 -13.05
N ARG A 22 -8.82 -33.69 -13.46
CA ARG A 22 -7.47 -33.39 -13.94
C ARG A 22 -6.92 -32.18 -13.21
N PHE A 23 -5.97 -32.42 -12.33
CA PHE A 23 -5.27 -31.37 -11.60
C PHE A 23 -4.15 -30.80 -12.46
N SER A 24 -4.41 -29.66 -13.08
CA SER A 24 -3.44 -28.97 -13.94
C SER A 24 -2.70 -27.88 -13.17
N LYS A 25 -1.43 -27.65 -13.54
CA LYS A 25 -0.63 -26.56 -13.01
C LYS A 25 -1.07 -25.23 -13.62
N MET A 26 -0.98 -24.17 -12.82
CA MET A 26 -1.22 -22.80 -13.26
C MET A 26 0.03 -22.23 -13.95
N SER A 27 -0.13 -21.72 -15.16
CA SER A 27 0.93 -20.99 -15.86
C SER A 27 1.09 -19.59 -15.26
N PRO A 28 2.30 -19.18 -14.85
CA PRO A 28 2.52 -17.84 -14.32
C PRO A 28 2.43 -16.75 -15.40
N GLY A 29 2.66 -17.08 -16.68
CA GLY A 29 2.82 -16.08 -17.75
C GLY A 29 1.64 -15.11 -17.87
N LEU A 30 0.41 -15.62 -17.79
CA LEU A 30 -0.80 -14.79 -17.84
C LEU A 30 -0.94 -13.87 -16.62
N LEU A 31 -0.40 -14.24 -15.47
CA LEU A 31 -0.42 -13.43 -14.25
C LEU A 31 0.69 -12.36 -14.24
N LEU A 32 1.68 -12.46 -15.13
CA LEU A 32 2.76 -11.48 -15.25
C LEU A 32 2.39 -10.33 -16.19
N LEU A 33 1.56 -10.59 -17.21
CA LEU A 33 1.20 -9.62 -18.24
C LEU A 33 0.63 -8.29 -17.68
N PRO A 34 -0.27 -8.29 -16.67
CA PRO A 34 -0.73 -7.05 -16.06
C PRO A 34 0.39 -6.19 -15.48
N SER A 35 1.42 -6.81 -14.88
CA SER A 35 2.53 -6.07 -14.27
C SER A 35 3.33 -5.26 -15.30
N LEU A 36 3.53 -5.81 -16.51
CA LEU A 36 4.24 -5.12 -17.58
C LEU A 36 3.49 -3.85 -18.03
N PHE A 37 2.18 -3.96 -18.23
CA PHE A 37 1.36 -2.80 -18.61
C PHE A 37 1.19 -1.80 -17.46
N ALA A 38 1.07 -2.26 -16.21
CA ALA A 38 1.02 -1.38 -15.05
C ALA A 38 2.32 -0.57 -14.91
N PHE A 39 3.47 -1.24 -15.06
CA PHE A 39 4.77 -0.58 -15.02
C PHE A 39 4.94 0.45 -16.13
N LEU A 40 4.63 0.06 -17.37
CA LEU A 40 4.69 0.98 -18.49
C LEU A 40 3.77 2.20 -18.27
N SER A 41 2.53 1.97 -17.82
CA SER A 41 1.56 3.03 -17.55
C SER A 41 2.03 3.98 -16.45
N LEU A 42 2.49 3.47 -15.32
CA LEU A 42 2.96 4.29 -14.19
C LEU A 42 4.22 5.08 -14.52
N VAL A 43 5.17 4.50 -15.26
CA VAL A 43 6.37 5.21 -15.75
C VAL A 43 5.97 6.35 -16.70
N LEU A 44 5.10 6.05 -17.67
CA LEU A 44 4.63 7.04 -18.64
C LEU A 44 3.82 8.17 -17.99
N PHE A 45 2.98 7.86 -17.00
CA PHE A 45 2.31 8.89 -16.21
C PHE A 45 3.28 9.71 -15.38
N THR A 46 4.28 9.08 -14.75
CA THR A 46 5.30 9.81 -13.99
C THR A 46 6.04 10.81 -14.88
N ILE A 47 6.49 10.36 -16.07
CA ILE A 47 7.13 11.22 -17.06
C ILE A 47 6.16 12.32 -17.55
N GLY A 48 4.95 11.92 -17.95
CA GLY A 48 3.95 12.83 -18.51
C GLY A 48 3.48 13.90 -17.54
N PHE A 49 3.22 13.56 -16.27
CA PHE A 49 2.89 14.54 -15.24
C PHE A 49 4.05 15.50 -14.97
N SER A 50 5.29 15.00 -14.99
CA SER A 50 6.49 15.84 -14.83
C SER A 50 6.59 16.86 -15.96
N GLN A 51 6.33 16.45 -17.21
CA GLN A 51 6.35 17.35 -18.36
C GLN A 51 5.17 18.32 -18.37
N LEU A 52 3.99 17.88 -17.94
CA LEU A 52 2.79 18.72 -17.85
C LEU A 52 2.94 19.82 -16.80
N LEU A 53 3.62 19.54 -15.68
CA LEU A 53 3.93 20.57 -14.69
C LEU A 53 4.87 21.64 -15.26
N LYS A 54 5.91 21.25 -16.02
CA LYS A 54 6.81 22.19 -16.72
C LYS A 54 6.07 23.03 -17.76
N LEU A 55 5.17 22.42 -18.52
CA LEU A 55 4.32 23.12 -19.49
C LEU A 55 3.42 24.16 -18.83
N GLY A 56 2.87 23.85 -17.65
CA GLY A 56 2.07 24.81 -16.89
C GLY A 56 2.83 26.08 -16.53
N GLU A 57 4.15 25.98 -16.29
CA GLU A 57 5.02 27.13 -16.03
C GLU A 57 5.32 27.92 -17.32
N GLU A 58 5.66 27.23 -18.41
CA GLU A 58 5.99 27.85 -19.70
C GLU A 58 4.76 28.48 -20.38
N ALA A 59 3.55 27.93 -20.19
CA ALA A 59 2.30 28.47 -20.73
C ALA A 59 1.95 29.84 -20.14
N VAL A 60 2.28 30.06 -18.86
CA VAL A 60 2.12 31.36 -18.21
C VAL A 60 3.08 32.39 -18.80
N SER A 61 4.21 31.97 -19.36
CA SER A 61 5.20 32.84 -20.03
C SER A 61 4.91 33.10 -21.52
N GLY A 62 3.86 32.51 -22.08
CA GLY A 62 3.37 32.78 -23.44
C GLY A 62 4.20 32.16 -24.59
N GLY A 63 5.10 31.22 -24.29
CA GLY A 63 6.13 30.76 -25.22
C GLY A 63 5.91 29.43 -25.95
N ILE A 64 4.81 28.70 -25.72
CA ILE A 64 4.72 27.31 -26.19
C ILE A 64 4.07 27.20 -27.57
N SER A 65 4.76 26.54 -28.50
CA SER A 65 4.18 26.19 -29.80
C SER A 65 3.16 25.04 -29.66
N PRO A 66 2.10 25.00 -30.50
CA PRO A 66 1.14 23.89 -30.51
C PRO A 66 1.79 22.50 -30.69
N LEU A 67 2.90 22.43 -31.42
CA LEU A 67 3.65 21.18 -31.63
C LEU A 67 4.34 20.70 -30.34
N GLU A 68 4.99 21.58 -29.58
CA GLU A 68 5.62 21.23 -28.30
C GLU A 68 4.57 20.75 -27.28
N SER A 69 3.41 21.40 -27.23
CA SER A 69 2.31 20.97 -26.37
C SER A 69 1.84 19.55 -26.70
N LEU A 70 1.85 19.16 -27.99
CA LEU A 70 1.45 17.83 -28.43
C LEU A 70 2.48 16.77 -28.01
N TYR A 71 3.78 17.05 -28.15
CA TYR A 71 4.84 16.16 -27.67
C TYR A 71 4.81 15.94 -26.15
N ILE A 72 4.49 16.98 -25.38
CA ILE A 72 4.41 16.92 -23.92
C ILE A 72 3.22 16.08 -23.43
N VAL A 73 2.12 16.05 -24.18
CA VAL A 73 0.92 15.27 -23.82
C VAL A 73 1.06 13.79 -24.25
N GLN A 74 1.96 13.46 -25.19
CA GLN A 74 2.12 12.09 -25.68
C GLN A 74 2.39 11.04 -24.60
N PRO A 75 3.29 11.24 -23.61
CA PRO A 75 3.51 10.25 -22.56
C PRO A 75 2.25 9.99 -21.74
N ILE A 76 1.40 10.99 -21.50
CA ILE A 76 0.12 10.81 -20.80
C ILE A 76 -0.81 9.95 -21.65
N LEU A 77 -0.94 10.24 -22.95
CA LEU A 77 -1.78 9.47 -23.87
C LEU A 77 -1.32 8.01 -23.96
N TRP A 78 -0.02 7.77 -24.12
CA TRP A 78 0.54 6.42 -24.10
C TRP A 78 0.38 5.75 -22.72
N GLY A 79 0.45 6.52 -21.64
CA GLY A 79 0.16 6.07 -20.28
C GLY A 79 -1.28 5.57 -20.13
N VAL A 80 -2.25 6.26 -20.75
CA VAL A 80 -3.66 5.84 -20.82
C VAL A 80 -3.82 4.58 -21.67
N VAL A 81 -3.16 4.49 -22.83
CA VAL A 81 -3.17 3.27 -23.66
C VAL A 81 -2.60 2.08 -22.90
N ALA A 82 -1.48 2.27 -22.19
CA ALA A 82 -0.91 1.24 -21.33
C ALA A 82 -1.83 0.88 -20.15
N LEU A 83 -2.57 1.84 -19.58
CA LEU A 83 -3.57 1.60 -18.54
C LEU A 83 -4.75 0.75 -19.05
N LEU A 84 -5.18 0.98 -20.30
CA LEU A 84 -6.18 0.13 -20.97
C LEU A 84 -5.64 -1.29 -21.17
N GLY A 85 -4.38 -1.41 -21.63
CA GLY A 85 -3.67 -2.68 -21.73
C GLY A 85 -3.60 -3.40 -20.38
N PHE A 86 -3.30 -2.68 -19.31
CA PHE A 86 -3.30 -3.20 -17.93
C PHE A 86 -4.68 -3.69 -17.51
N THR A 87 -5.73 -2.92 -17.80
CA THR A 87 -7.11 -3.26 -17.46
C THR A 87 -7.53 -4.55 -18.17
N ILE A 88 -7.32 -4.65 -19.49
CA ILE A 88 -7.66 -5.83 -20.29
C ILE A 88 -6.84 -7.05 -19.84
N ALA A 89 -5.53 -6.90 -19.67
CA ALA A 89 -4.66 -7.97 -19.19
C ALA A 89 -5.11 -8.46 -17.80
N SER A 90 -5.46 -7.55 -16.90
CA SER A 90 -5.95 -7.87 -15.55
C SER A 90 -7.27 -8.63 -15.60
N MET A 91 -8.21 -8.22 -16.46
CA MET A 91 -9.48 -8.92 -16.66
C MET A 91 -9.27 -10.38 -17.09
N ILE A 92 -8.42 -10.59 -18.11
CA ILE A 92 -8.11 -11.93 -18.63
C ILE A 92 -7.38 -12.77 -17.57
N ALA A 93 -6.40 -12.18 -16.89
CA ALA A 93 -5.63 -12.86 -15.85
C ALA A 93 -6.52 -13.28 -14.67
N VAL A 94 -7.38 -12.37 -14.18
CA VAL A 94 -8.29 -12.62 -13.06
C VAL A 94 -9.36 -13.64 -13.42
N TYR A 95 -9.93 -13.56 -14.61
CA TYR A 95 -10.91 -14.55 -15.06
C TYR A 95 -10.33 -15.96 -15.04
N ASN A 96 -9.16 -16.15 -15.65
CA ASN A 96 -8.49 -17.45 -15.71
C ASN A 96 -8.05 -17.92 -14.32
N LEU A 97 -7.51 -17.02 -13.49
CA LEU A 97 -7.13 -17.32 -12.11
C LEU A 97 -8.33 -17.83 -11.31
N LEU A 98 -9.42 -17.06 -11.25
CA LEU A 98 -10.60 -17.41 -10.46
C LEU A 98 -11.31 -18.65 -11.00
N LYS A 99 -11.36 -18.83 -12.33
CA LYS A 99 -11.92 -20.03 -12.95
C LYS A 99 -11.12 -21.27 -12.53
N ASN A 100 -9.80 -21.25 -12.74
CA ASN A 100 -8.93 -22.37 -12.41
C ASN A 100 -8.96 -22.70 -10.91
N LEU A 101 -8.98 -21.68 -10.04
CA LEU A 101 -9.09 -21.90 -8.59
C LEU A 101 -10.43 -22.51 -8.19
N LYS A 102 -11.55 -22.04 -8.75
CA LYS A 102 -12.87 -22.58 -8.41
C LYS A 102 -13.06 -24.01 -8.91
N ASP A 103 -12.58 -24.31 -10.11
CA ASP A 103 -12.61 -25.65 -10.67
C ASP A 103 -11.72 -26.58 -9.84
N HIS A 104 -10.51 -26.12 -9.47
CA HIS A 104 -9.60 -26.87 -8.59
C HIS A 104 -10.22 -27.15 -7.24
N PHE A 105 -10.69 -26.13 -6.50
CA PHE A 105 -11.26 -26.32 -5.15
C PHE A 105 -12.44 -27.29 -5.14
N TYR A 106 -13.26 -27.28 -6.19
CA TYR A 106 -14.35 -28.24 -6.33
C TYR A 106 -13.84 -29.67 -6.53
N GLN A 107 -12.98 -29.90 -7.53
CA GLN A 107 -12.45 -31.24 -7.83
C GLN A 107 -11.64 -31.80 -6.66
N SER A 108 -10.84 -30.93 -6.04
CA SER A 108 -10.01 -31.21 -4.88
C SER A 108 -10.84 -31.60 -3.67
N GLY A 109 -11.85 -30.79 -3.31
CA GLY A 109 -12.74 -31.08 -2.18
C GLY A 109 -13.50 -32.40 -2.34
N VAL A 110 -13.99 -32.71 -3.54
CA VAL A 110 -14.64 -34.02 -3.82
C VAL A 110 -13.64 -35.18 -3.71
N THR A 111 -12.41 -34.97 -4.17
CA THR A 111 -11.34 -35.99 -4.10
C THR A 111 -10.92 -36.27 -2.65
N VAL A 112 -10.75 -35.22 -1.83
CA VAL A 112 -10.44 -35.38 -0.41
C VAL A 112 -11.56 -36.07 0.34
N TYR A 113 -12.82 -35.69 0.10
CA TYR A 113 -13.99 -36.36 0.69
C TYR A 113 -14.01 -37.87 0.41
N TYR A 114 -13.64 -38.27 -0.81
CA TYR A 114 -13.53 -39.68 -1.16
C TYR A 114 -12.40 -40.40 -0.41
N PHE A 115 -11.22 -39.78 -0.32
CA PHE A 115 -10.07 -40.40 0.36
C PHE A 115 -10.19 -40.43 1.89
N THR A 116 -10.95 -39.52 2.52
CA THR A 116 -11.14 -39.49 3.98
C THR A 116 -12.33 -40.31 4.48
N GLY A 117 -12.93 -41.15 3.63
CA GLY A 117 -13.91 -42.15 4.05
C GLY A 117 -15.37 -41.76 3.83
N GLY A 118 -15.67 -40.88 2.87
CA GLY A 118 -17.02 -40.65 2.36
C GLY A 118 -18.05 -40.28 3.44
N PRO A 119 -19.15 -41.06 3.63
CA PRO A 119 -20.36 -40.67 4.39
C PRO A 119 -20.17 -40.45 5.90
N SER A 120 -18.93 -40.42 6.41
CA SER A 120 -18.64 -40.03 7.78
C SER A 120 -18.95 -38.54 8.00
N PHE A 121 -19.43 -38.18 9.20
CA PHE A 121 -19.66 -36.79 9.59
C PHE A 121 -18.38 -35.94 9.46
N GLU A 122 -17.21 -36.53 9.75
CA GLU A 122 -15.92 -35.88 9.62
C GLU A 122 -15.59 -35.55 8.15
N GLY A 123 -15.80 -36.50 7.23
CA GLY A 123 -15.64 -36.27 5.79
C GLY A 123 -16.59 -35.19 5.26
N ALA A 124 -17.86 -35.23 5.68
CA ALA A 124 -18.85 -34.21 5.31
C ALA A 124 -18.46 -32.81 5.83
N MET A 125 -17.97 -32.71 7.06
CA MET A 125 -17.48 -31.45 7.64
C MET A 125 -16.25 -30.90 6.91
N GLN A 126 -15.31 -31.77 6.49
CA GLN A 126 -14.15 -31.37 5.69
C GLN A 126 -14.56 -30.84 4.30
N TYR A 127 -15.50 -31.53 3.63
CA TYR A 127 -16.06 -31.08 2.36
C TYR A 127 -16.75 -29.72 2.48
N LEU A 128 -17.56 -29.51 3.53
CA LEU A 128 -18.20 -28.22 3.81
C LEU A 128 -17.18 -27.10 4.07
N ARG A 129 -16.09 -27.38 4.79
CA ARG A 129 -14.99 -26.41 4.99
C ARG A 129 -14.34 -26.01 3.66
N SER A 130 -14.07 -26.97 2.78
CA SER A 130 -13.54 -26.68 1.44
C SER A 130 -14.51 -25.80 0.61
N ILE A 131 -15.82 -26.06 0.68
CA ILE A 131 -16.85 -25.21 0.05
C ILE A 131 -16.86 -23.79 0.63
N LEU A 132 -16.70 -23.63 1.94
CA LEU A 132 -16.63 -22.32 2.59
C LEU A 132 -15.41 -21.51 2.13
N VAL A 133 -14.24 -22.15 1.94
CA VAL A 133 -13.07 -21.46 1.38
C VAL A 133 -13.37 -20.96 -0.04
N ARG A 134 -14.05 -21.78 -0.86
CA ARG A 134 -14.47 -21.39 -2.22
C ARG A 134 -15.41 -20.18 -2.25
N SER A 135 -16.27 -20.00 -1.24
CA SER A 135 -17.22 -18.89 -1.20
C SER A 135 -16.57 -17.54 -0.90
N THR A 136 -15.34 -17.52 -0.37
CA THR A 136 -14.58 -16.29 -0.13
C THR A 136 -14.06 -15.62 -1.40
N LEU A 137 -13.99 -16.35 -2.52
CA LEU A 137 -13.51 -15.83 -3.81
C LEU A 137 -14.67 -15.34 -4.70
N PRO A 138 -14.54 -14.17 -5.35
CA PRO A 138 -15.53 -13.68 -6.30
C PRO A 138 -15.70 -14.64 -7.47
N SER A 139 -16.86 -14.63 -8.13
CA SER A 139 -17.04 -15.38 -9.39
C SER A 139 -16.09 -14.84 -10.47
N PRO A 140 -15.68 -15.65 -11.48
CA PRO A 140 -14.83 -15.15 -12.57
C PRO A 140 -15.43 -13.93 -13.28
N VAL A 141 -16.76 -13.89 -13.44
CA VAL A 141 -17.50 -12.75 -14.03
C VAL A 141 -17.43 -11.53 -13.11
N THR A 142 -17.66 -11.72 -11.80
CA THR A 142 -17.50 -10.65 -10.82
C THR A 142 -16.06 -10.10 -10.82
N GLY A 143 -15.06 -10.98 -10.96
CA GLY A 143 -13.66 -10.60 -11.09
C GLY A 143 -13.40 -9.72 -12.32
N ILE A 144 -13.96 -10.08 -13.48
CA ILE A 144 -13.90 -9.23 -14.69
C ILE A 144 -14.52 -7.87 -14.43
N LEU A 145 -15.74 -7.83 -13.87
CA LEU A 145 -16.45 -6.58 -13.59
C LEU A 145 -15.66 -5.69 -12.63
N LEU A 146 -15.08 -6.27 -11.58
CA LEU A 146 -14.21 -5.55 -10.64
C LEU A 146 -12.99 -4.97 -11.34
N MET A 147 -12.31 -5.73 -12.21
CA MET A 147 -11.16 -5.21 -12.96
C MET A 147 -11.58 -4.08 -13.89
N PHE A 148 -12.71 -4.20 -14.59
CA PHE A 148 -13.21 -3.17 -15.50
C PHE A 148 -13.57 -1.88 -14.74
N LEU A 149 -14.39 -1.98 -13.70
CA LEU A 149 -14.88 -0.83 -12.92
C LEU A 149 -13.78 -0.12 -12.13
N THR A 150 -12.67 -0.80 -11.84
CA THR A 150 -11.52 -0.21 -11.12
C THR A 150 -10.31 0.03 -12.02
N SER A 151 -10.45 -0.09 -13.34
CA SER A 151 -9.34 0.04 -14.30
C SER A 151 -8.12 -0.82 -13.93
N GLY A 152 -8.36 -2.04 -13.46
CA GLY A 152 -7.36 -3.00 -13.03
C GLY A 152 -6.77 -2.78 -11.63
N VAL A 153 -7.09 -1.68 -10.94
CA VAL A 153 -6.52 -1.36 -9.61
C VAL A 153 -6.84 -2.44 -8.55
N ALA A 154 -7.96 -3.15 -8.70
CA ALA A 154 -8.29 -4.28 -7.82
C ALA A 154 -7.43 -5.54 -8.07
N TYR A 155 -6.59 -5.58 -9.10
CA TYR A 155 -5.76 -6.75 -9.45
C TYR A 155 -4.86 -7.25 -8.29
N PRO A 156 -4.01 -6.42 -7.66
CA PRO A 156 -3.22 -6.85 -6.49
C PRO A 156 -4.08 -7.38 -5.35
N VAL A 157 -5.28 -6.80 -5.15
CA VAL A 157 -6.21 -7.24 -4.10
C VAL A 157 -6.69 -8.66 -4.37
N ILE A 158 -7.09 -8.95 -5.62
CA ILE A 158 -7.51 -10.28 -6.03
C ILE A 158 -6.37 -11.29 -5.94
N LEU A 159 -5.12 -10.92 -6.28
CA LEU A 159 -3.96 -11.80 -6.10
C LEU A 159 -3.76 -12.18 -4.62
N CYS A 160 -3.84 -11.21 -3.71
CA CYS A 160 -3.75 -11.47 -2.26
C CYS A 160 -4.85 -12.42 -1.76
N PHE A 161 -6.10 -12.21 -2.18
CA PHE A 161 -7.21 -13.09 -1.81
C PHE A 161 -7.09 -14.48 -2.42
N ALA A 162 -6.65 -14.58 -3.68
CA ALA A 162 -6.41 -15.84 -4.36
C ALA A 162 -5.32 -16.66 -3.64
N GLU A 163 -4.18 -16.04 -3.32
CA GLU A 163 -3.11 -16.71 -2.57
C GLU A 163 -3.59 -17.16 -1.18
N LYS A 164 -4.32 -16.29 -0.47
CA LYS A 164 -4.92 -16.64 0.82
C LYS A 164 -5.81 -17.86 0.72
N ALA A 165 -6.74 -17.86 -0.22
CA ALA A 165 -7.69 -18.94 -0.42
C ALA A 165 -6.99 -20.26 -0.79
N VAL A 166 -5.94 -20.22 -1.63
CA VAL A 166 -5.16 -21.43 -1.96
C VAL A 166 -4.47 -22.01 -0.72
N ARG A 167 -3.89 -21.16 0.14
CA ARG A 167 -3.21 -21.62 1.35
C ARG A 167 -4.17 -22.16 2.39
N GLU A 168 -5.30 -21.48 2.61
CA GLU A 168 -6.35 -21.97 3.50
C GLU A 168 -6.92 -23.29 3.01
N HIS A 169 -7.18 -23.42 1.71
CA HIS A 169 -7.60 -24.67 1.08
C HIS A 169 -6.56 -25.79 1.28
N ALA A 170 -5.29 -25.52 0.99
CA ALA A 170 -4.21 -26.49 1.19
C ALA A 170 -4.11 -26.94 2.65
N ILE A 171 -4.20 -26.03 3.62
CA ILE A 171 -4.17 -26.36 5.06
C ILE A 171 -5.33 -27.28 5.44
N VAL A 172 -6.54 -27.02 4.95
CA VAL A 172 -7.72 -27.87 5.21
C VAL A 172 -7.50 -29.29 4.68
N GLU A 173 -6.90 -29.44 3.50
CA GLU A 173 -6.62 -30.75 2.91
C GLU A 173 -5.45 -31.47 3.59
N GLU A 174 -4.40 -30.74 3.97
CA GLU A 174 -3.28 -31.28 4.73
C GLU A 174 -3.73 -31.82 6.10
N GLU A 175 -4.58 -31.07 6.81
CA GLU A 175 -5.21 -31.53 8.05
C GLU A 175 -6.07 -32.79 7.84
N ALA A 176 -6.78 -32.87 6.71
CA ALA A 176 -7.68 -33.96 6.40
C ALA A 176 -6.94 -35.26 6.02
N LEU A 177 -5.93 -35.15 5.15
CA LEU A 177 -5.22 -36.29 4.56
C LEU A 177 -4.02 -36.75 5.39
N PHE A 178 -3.30 -35.81 6.01
CA PHE A 178 -2.03 -36.10 6.68
C PHE A 178 -2.05 -35.85 8.18
N ARG A 179 -3.12 -35.22 8.71
CA ARG A 179 -3.25 -34.81 10.13
C ARG A 179 -2.15 -33.85 10.60
N THR A 180 -1.49 -33.17 9.67
CA THR A 180 -0.37 -32.24 9.90
C THR A 180 -0.47 -31.05 8.95
N LYS A 181 0.13 -29.91 9.31
CA LYS A 181 0.19 -28.71 8.45
C LYS A 181 1.61 -28.48 7.96
N PHE A 182 1.77 -28.28 6.66
CA PHE A 182 3.04 -27.90 6.04
C PHE A 182 2.95 -26.53 5.36
N THR A 183 1.78 -26.16 4.85
CA THR A 183 1.52 -24.85 4.24
C THR A 183 1.36 -23.76 5.30
N SER A 184 2.00 -22.61 5.07
CA SER A 184 1.87 -21.43 5.92
C SER A 184 0.66 -20.57 5.56
N GLU A 185 -0.02 -20.06 6.60
CA GLU A 185 -1.11 -19.10 6.48
C GLU A 185 -0.64 -17.76 5.92
N TYR A 186 -1.44 -17.17 5.02
CA TYR A 186 -1.19 -15.83 4.50
C TYR A 186 -1.88 -14.77 5.36
N LYS A 187 -1.09 -14.00 6.10
CA LYS A 187 -1.61 -13.02 7.07
C LYS A 187 -1.91 -11.68 6.41
N TRP A 188 -2.94 -10.99 6.91
CA TRP A 188 -3.33 -9.63 6.49
C TRP A 188 -2.16 -8.63 6.49
N PHE A 189 -1.22 -8.81 7.42
CA PHE A 189 -0.03 -7.98 7.50
C PHE A 189 0.86 -8.06 6.23
N ASN A 190 0.97 -9.25 5.63
CA ASN A 190 1.73 -9.43 4.40
C ASN A 190 1.04 -8.74 3.22
N MET A 191 -0.29 -8.70 3.20
CA MET A 191 -1.05 -7.97 2.18
C MET A 191 -0.76 -6.46 2.19
N LEU A 192 -0.59 -5.85 3.38
CA LEU A 192 -0.26 -4.42 3.47
C LEU A 192 1.11 -4.11 2.88
N ILE A 193 2.09 -4.98 3.13
CA ILE A 193 3.43 -4.83 2.55
C ILE A 193 3.37 -4.97 1.05
N ASP A 194 2.67 -5.99 0.54
CA ASP A 194 2.47 -6.14 -0.89
C ASP A 194 1.85 -4.88 -1.52
N PHE A 195 0.82 -4.31 -0.89
CA PHE A 195 0.20 -3.07 -1.37
C PHE A 195 1.11 -1.85 -1.30
N ALA A 196 2.08 -1.81 -0.37
CA ALA A 196 3.09 -0.76 -0.36
C ALA A 196 4.17 -0.97 -1.42
N LEU A 197 4.55 -2.22 -1.69
CA LEU A 197 5.59 -2.56 -2.66
C LEU A 197 5.14 -2.36 -4.11
N VAL A 198 3.84 -2.47 -4.40
CA VAL A 198 3.28 -2.18 -5.73
C VAL A 198 3.59 -0.75 -6.18
N PRO A 199 3.15 0.33 -5.50
CA PRO A 199 3.48 1.70 -5.90
C PRO A 199 4.98 2.00 -5.79
N LEU A 200 5.68 1.47 -4.78
CA LEU A 200 7.12 1.66 -4.61
C LEU A 200 7.94 1.17 -5.81
N THR A 201 7.50 0.09 -6.43
CA THR A 201 8.16 -0.53 -7.61
C THR A 201 7.49 -0.13 -8.92
N LEU A 202 6.63 0.89 -8.90
CA LEU A 202 5.81 1.32 -10.04
C LEU A 202 5.06 0.15 -10.70
N GLY A 203 4.59 -0.82 -9.93
CA GLY A 203 3.82 -1.98 -10.43
C GLY A 203 4.63 -3.21 -10.80
N LEU A 204 5.96 -3.19 -10.78
CA LEU A 204 6.78 -4.38 -11.04
C LEU A 204 6.58 -5.48 -9.99
N TYR A 205 6.26 -5.11 -8.75
CA TYR A 205 5.99 -6.08 -7.68
C TYR A 205 4.78 -6.99 -8.01
N LEU A 206 3.86 -6.56 -8.88
CA LEU A 206 2.74 -7.39 -9.33
C LEU A 206 3.23 -8.66 -10.04
N ALA A 207 4.35 -8.61 -10.76
CA ALA A 207 4.95 -9.78 -11.39
C ALA A 207 5.38 -10.81 -10.34
N TYR A 208 5.99 -10.34 -9.25
CA TYR A 208 6.34 -11.21 -8.12
C TYR A 208 5.08 -11.78 -7.46
N MET A 209 4.06 -10.97 -7.20
CA MET A 209 2.79 -11.44 -6.62
C MET A 209 2.13 -12.52 -7.49
N GLY A 210 2.00 -12.28 -8.80
CA GLY A 210 1.42 -13.24 -9.75
C GLY A 210 2.22 -14.55 -9.81
N ARG A 211 3.56 -14.46 -9.84
CA ARG A 211 4.44 -15.64 -9.76
C ARG A 211 4.29 -16.38 -8.43
N ARG A 212 4.16 -15.66 -7.31
CA ARG A 212 4.03 -16.24 -5.97
C ARG A 212 2.74 -17.04 -5.85
N VAL A 213 1.60 -16.50 -6.30
CA VAL A 213 0.30 -17.21 -6.33
C VAL A 213 0.41 -18.50 -7.14
N ALA A 214 0.93 -18.45 -8.37
CA ALA A 214 1.10 -19.63 -9.20
C ALA A 214 2.06 -20.66 -8.57
N LYS A 215 3.14 -20.20 -7.93
CA LYS A 215 4.09 -21.09 -7.22
C LYS A 215 3.41 -21.81 -6.06
N VAL A 216 2.63 -21.09 -5.24
CA VAL A 216 1.90 -21.67 -4.11
C VAL A 216 0.87 -22.69 -4.59
N PHE A 217 0.08 -22.35 -5.61
CA PHE A 217 -0.87 -23.26 -6.23
C PHE A 217 -0.20 -24.52 -6.80
N ASN A 218 0.88 -24.36 -7.56
CA ASN A 218 1.59 -25.49 -8.16
C ASN A 218 2.30 -26.37 -7.12
N ALA A 219 2.79 -25.77 -6.03
CA ALA A 219 3.36 -26.53 -4.91
C ALA A 219 2.29 -27.40 -4.26
N HIS A 220 1.10 -26.86 -4.02
CA HIS A 220 -0.05 -27.60 -3.52
C HIS A 220 -0.46 -28.74 -4.47
N VAL A 221 -0.60 -28.48 -5.77
CA VAL A 221 -0.90 -29.53 -6.77
C VAL A 221 0.13 -30.65 -6.75
N ASN A 222 1.43 -30.32 -6.65
CA ASN A 222 2.49 -31.34 -6.56
C ASN A 222 2.42 -32.13 -5.24
N ALA A 223 2.11 -31.47 -4.13
CA ALA A 223 2.11 -32.11 -2.81
C ALA A 223 0.90 -33.04 -2.61
N ILE A 224 -0.28 -32.66 -3.10
CA ILE A 224 -1.54 -33.37 -2.80
C ILE A 224 -2.07 -34.15 -4.01
N HIS A 225 -1.86 -33.66 -5.23
CA HIS A 225 -2.54 -34.22 -6.41
C HIS A 225 -1.60 -34.84 -7.45
N SER A 226 -0.29 -34.92 -7.18
CA SER A 226 0.67 -35.49 -8.13
C SER A 226 0.46 -36.98 -8.39
N SER A 227 -0.06 -37.72 -7.42
CA SER A 227 -0.34 -39.16 -7.51
C SER A 227 -1.75 -39.50 -8.01
N HIS A 228 -2.60 -38.48 -8.25
CA HIS A 228 -3.99 -38.69 -8.67
C HIS A 228 -4.07 -39.56 -9.92
N PRO A 229 -4.90 -40.63 -9.96
CA PRO A 229 -6.05 -40.91 -9.08
C PRO A 229 -5.75 -41.68 -7.78
N ASN A 230 -4.49 -41.98 -7.48
CA ASN A 230 -4.11 -42.67 -6.26
C ASN A 230 -4.03 -41.69 -5.07
N PRO A 231 -4.30 -42.17 -3.84
CA PRO A 231 -4.22 -41.32 -2.65
C PRO A 231 -2.81 -40.71 -2.50
N PRO A 232 -2.73 -39.48 -1.98
CA PRO A 232 -1.45 -38.81 -1.82
C PRO A 232 -0.55 -39.54 -0.82
N THR A 233 0.75 -39.51 -1.11
CA THR A 233 1.77 -40.00 -0.19
C THR A 233 2.29 -38.84 0.65
N LEU A 234 2.63 -39.12 1.91
CA LEU A 234 3.19 -38.11 2.80
C LEU A 234 4.46 -37.54 2.15
N PRO A 235 4.57 -36.21 1.95
CA PRO A 235 5.77 -35.64 1.37
C PRO A 235 6.99 -35.96 2.25
N PRO A 236 8.15 -36.33 1.66
CA PRO A 236 9.36 -36.60 2.43
C PRO A 236 9.73 -35.35 3.25
N HIS A 237 10.04 -35.57 4.53
CA HIS A 237 10.24 -34.61 5.62
C HIS A 237 10.46 -33.11 5.25
N GLY A 238 9.63 -32.25 5.84
CA GLY A 238 10.15 -31.26 6.79
C GLY A 238 10.45 -29.83 6.33
N THR A 239 9.99 -29.35 5.18
CA THR A 239 9.99 -27.91 4.92
C THR A 239 8.60 -27.33 5.13
N THR A 240 8.19 -27.18 6.40
CA THR A 240 7.23 -26.13 6.75
C THR A 240 7.84 -24.82 6.27
N VAL A 241 7.37 -24.31 5.13
CA VAL A 241 7.81 -23.01 4.61
C VAL A 241 7.21 -21.97 5.53
N GLN A 242 7.94 -21.64 6.60
CA GLN A 242 7.54 -20.59 7.51
C GLN A 242 7.65 -19.27 6.74
N GLU A 243 6.51 -18.62 6.47
CA GLU A 243 6.56 -17.26 5.95
C GLU A 243 7.28 -16.38 6.95
N LEU A 244 8.33 -15.70 6.48
CA LEU A 244 9.04 -14.72 7.29
C LEU A 244 8.02 -13.69 7.76
N ARG A 245 7.82 -13.60 9.08
CA ARG A 245 7.04 -12.50 9.62
C ARG A 245 7.84 -11.22 9.35
N PRO A 246 7.27 -10.26 8.63
CA PRO A 246 7.96 -8.99 8.37
C PRO A 246 8.28 -8.32 9.70
N THR A 247 9.56 -8.04 9.87
CA THR A 247 10.09 -7.41 11.08
C THR A 247 9.93 -5.89 10.99
N SER A 248 9.89 -5.21 12.14
CA SER A 248 9.92 -3.74 12.15
C SER A 248 11.15 -3.18 11.43
N SER A 249 12.29 -3.90 11.48
CA SER A 249 13.50 -3.52 10.74
C SER A 249 13.31 -3.58 9.23
N LEU A 250 12.60 -4.60 8.70
CA LEU A 250 12.28 -4.68 7.27
C LEU A 250 11.42 -3.49 6.83
N LEU A 251 10.39 -3.15 7.59
CA LEU A 251 9.48 -2.04 7.27
C LEU A 251 10.21 -0.69 7.29
N ILE A 252 11.07 -0.46 8.29
CA ILE A 252 11.91 0.72 8.36
C ILE A 252 12.88 0.76 7.17
N GLY A 253 13.50 -0.37 6.84
CA GLY A 253 14.38 -0.49 5.66
C GLY A 253 13.67 -0.14 4.35
N LEU A 254 12.44 -0.63 4.16
CA LEU A 254 11.61 -0.31 3.00
C LEU A 254 11.20 1.17 2.97
N LEU A 255 10.90 1.78 4.12
CA LEU A 255 10.62 3.23 4.22
C LEU A 255 11.84 4.05 3.79
N LEU A 256 13.01 3.73 4.33
CA LEU A 256 14.26 4.42 3.99
C LEU A 256 14.63 4.24 2.51
N LEU A 257 14.43 3.04 1.97
CA LEU A 257 14.61 2.76 0.55
C LEU A 257 13.65 3.60 -0.30
N SER A 258 12.37 3.71 0.09
CA SER A 258 11.39 4.54 -0.60
C SER A 258 11.78 6.02 -0.63
N ILE A 259 12.27 6.55 0.49
CA ILE A 259 12.77 7.93 0.59
C ILE A 259 14.00 8.10 -0.31
N GLY A 260 14.98 7.19 -0.23
CA GLY A 260 16.21 7.25 -1.03
C GLY A 260 15.94 7.19 -2.54
N LEU A 261 15.07 6.27 -2.98
CA LEU A 261 14.64 6.20 -4.37
C LEU A 261 13.96 7.49 -4.82
N ASN A 262 13.16 8.12 -3.96
CA ASN A 262 12.54 9.40 -4.29
C ASN A 262 13.58 10.48 -4.59
N ILE A 263 14.56 10.66 -3.71
CA ILE A 263 15.57 11.70 -3.84
C ILE A 263 16.31 11.54 -5.19
N VAL A 264 16.63 10.31 -5.58
CA VAL A 264 17.24 9.98 -6.87
C VAL A 264 16.29 10.31 -8.04
N THR A 265 15.01 9.93 -7.95
CA THR A 265 14.04 10.22 -9.00
C THR A 265 13.75 11.73 -9.14
N SER A 266 13.75 12.47 -8.04
CA SER A 266 13.56 13.91 -8.02
C SER A 266 14.78 14.63 -8.60
N TYR A 267 15.99 14.13 -8.35
CA TYR A 267 17.23 14.63 -8.96
C TYR A 267 17.22 14.53 -10.50
N ILE A 268 16.62 13.47 -11.07
CA ILE A 268 16.47 13.34 -12.53
C ILE A 268 15.23 14.07 -13.09
N GLY A 269 14.54 14.87 -12.27
CA GLY A 269 13.43 15.72 -12.68
C GLY A 269 12.09 15.00 -12.85
N LEU A 270 11.87 13.90 -12.13
CA LEU A 270 10.57 13.22 -12.09
C LEU A 270 9.72 13.67 -10.91
N PHE A 271 8.44 13.92 -11.15
CA PHE A 271 7.44 14.25 -10.15
C PHE A 271 6.94 12.97 -9.47
N THR A 272 7.30 12.83 -8.19
CA THR A 272 7.23 11.54 -7.49
C THR A 272 6.51 11.60 -6.14
N ALA A 273 6.01 12.78 -5.78
CA ALA A 273 5.41 13.08 -4.48
C ALA A 273 4.28 12.12 -4.09
N SER A 274 3.35 11.85 -5.01
CA SER A 274 2.16 11.05 -4.72
C SER A 274 2.49 9.58 -4.42
N TYR A 275 3.33 8.91 -5.21
CA TYR A 275 3.57 7.47 -5.01
C TYR A 275 4.40 7.18 -3.75
N VAL A 276 5.27 8.09 -3.34
CA VAL A 276 6.04 7.95 -2.10
C VAL A 276 5.19 8.17 -0.89
N ALA A 277 4.26 9.13 -0.94
CA ALA A 277 3.27 9.30 0.11
C ALA A 277 2.42 8.02 0.32
N TYR A 278 1.92 7.41 -0.77
CA TYR A 278 1.18 6.14 -0.69
C TYR A 278 2.03 5.00 -0.11
N SER A 279 3.24 4.80 -0.64
CA SER A 279 4.12 3.70 -0.23
C SER A 279 4.55 3.86 1.24
N CYS A 280 5.04 5.04 1.61
CA CYS A 280 5.47 5.32 2.97
C CYS A 280 4.31 5.29 3.95
N GLY A 281 3.14 5.80 3.58
CA GLY A 281 1.97 5.81 4.45
C GLY A 281 1.42 4.43 4.77
N ILE A 282 1.40 3.52 3.79
CA ILE A 282 1.00 2.11 4.02
C ILE A 282 2.05 1.42 4.90
N LEU A 283 3.34 1.62 4.64
CA LEU A 283 4.42 1.05 5.45
C LEU A 283 4.42 1.56 6.90
N LEU A 284 4.15 2.85 7.10
CA LEU A 284 3.98 3.44 8.44
C LEU A 284 2.77 2.81 9.16
N SER A 285 1.64 2.66 8.48
CA SER A 285 0.44 2.01 9.03
C SER A 285 0.72 0.55 9.42
N ALA A 286 1.43 -0.18 8.57
CA ALA A 286 1.89 -1.55 8.86
C ALA A 286 2.84 -1.56 10.06
N LEU A 287 3.80 -0.64 10.14
CA LEU A 287 4.75 -0.58 11.26
C LEU A 287 4.05 -0.39 12.60
N VAL A 288 3.10 0.56 12.67
CA VAL A 288 2.32 0.80 13.90
C VAL A 288 1.59 -0.46 14.33
N LEU A 289 0.96 -1.17 13.39
CA LEU A 289 0.26 -2.41 13.68
C LEU A 289 1.20 -3.53 14.15
N ALA A 290 2.38 -3.69 13.53
CA ALA A 290 3.37 -4.67 13.96
C ALA A 290 3.85 -4.40 15.40
N ARG A 291 3.99 -3.13 15.76
CA ARG A 291 4.49 -2.70 17.07
C ARG A 291 3.43 -2.76 18.18
N ARG A 292 2.12 -2.79 17.84
CA ARG A 292 1.02 -2.95 18.81
C ARG A 292 1.26 -4.11 19.79
N THR A 293 1.79 -5.22 19.29
CA THR A 293 1.96 -6.46 20.07
C THR A 293 3.24 -6.51 20.92
N LYS A 294 4.19 -5.60 20.72
CA LYS A 294 5.55 -5.71 21.28
C LYS A 294 6.00 -4.52 22.12
N GLY A 295 5.22 -3.43 22.18
CA GLY A 295 5.66 -2.19 22.84
C GLY A 295 4.56 -1.38 23.50
N THR A 296 4.97 -0.42 24.34
CA THR A 296 4.07 0.59 24.92
C THR A 296 3.63 1.58 23.84
N SER A 297 2.46 2.22 24.02
CA SER A 297 2.00 3.27 23.10
C SER A 297 3.04 4.37 22.92
N ALA A 298 3.71 4.79 24.00
CA ALA A 298 4.75 5.81 23.96
C ALA A 298 5.92 5.42 23.06
N SER A 299 6.39 4.16 23.14
CA SER A 299 7.48 3.68 22.27
C SER A 299 7.09 3.64 20.79
N SER A 300 5.82 3.36 20.48
CA SER A 300 5.32 3.38 19.11
C SER A 300 5.18 4.82 18.58
N VAL A 301 4.66 5.74 19.40
CA VAL A 301 4.59 7.17 19.06
C VAL A 301 5.97 7.72 18.77
N LEU A 302 6.98 7.43 19.60
CA LEU A 302 8.34 7.90 19.39
C LEU A 302 8.94 7.41 18.07
N VAL A 303 8.78 6.11 17.75
CA VAL A 303 9.28 5.55 16.49
C VAL A 303 8.58 6.17 15.29
N VAL A 304 7.26 6.35 15.35
CA VAL A 304 6.51 7.03 14.29
C VAL A 304 6.99 8.46 14.14
N LEU A 305 7.16 9.20 15.24
CA LEU A 305 7.65 10.57 15.22
C LEU A 305 9.02 10.68 14.53
N ILE A 306 9.98 9.81 14.87
CA ILE A 306 11.28 9.75 14.22
C ILE A 306 11.14 9.51 12.70
N LEU A 307 10.24 8.61 12.30
CA LEU A 307 10.02 8.32 10.88
C LEU A 307 9.30 9.46 10.15
N LEU A 308 8.41 10.20 10.82
CA LEU A 308 7.82 11.41 10.25
C LEU A 308 8.89 12.47 10.03
N TYR A 309 9.80 12.68 10.98
CA TYR A 309 10.95 13.57 10.79
C TYR A 309 11.84 13.13 9.62
N LEU A 310 12.13 11.84 9.50
CA LEU A 310 12.88 11.30 8.36
C LEU A 310 12.13 11.50 7.03
N LEU A 311 10.80 11.44 7.05
CA LEU A 311 9.98 11.69 5.87
C LEU A 311 9.99 13.17 5.47
N VAL A 312 9.90 14.11 6.43
CA VAL A 312 10.09 15.55 6.16
C VAL A 312 11.48 15.79 5.59
N PHE A 313 12.51 15.22 6.20
CA PHE A 313 13.89 15.36 5.74
C PHE A 313 14.09 14.78 4.34
N GLY A 314 13.48 13.63 4.06
CA GLY A 314 13.45 13.03 2.73
C GLY A 314 12.79 13.94 1.69
N GLY A 315 11.65 14.53 2.05
CA GLY A 315 10.97 15.52 1.22
C GLY A 315 11.82 16.76 0.99
N LEU A 316 12.49 17.27 2.02
CA LEU A 316 13.42 18.40 1.93
C LEU A 316 14.55 18.11 0.94
N LEU A 317 15.21 16.95 1.05
CA LEU A 317 16.27 16.58 0.12
C LEU A 317 15.75 16.43 -1.32
N ALA A 318 14.60 15.80 -1.51
CA ALA A 318 13.98 15.65 -2.82
C ALA A 318 13.55 17.01 -3.42
N GLY A 319 13.05 17.93 -2.59
CA GLY A 319 12.71 19.28 -3.00
C GLY A 319 13.93 20.12 -3.37
N MET A 320 15.05 19.95 -2.65
CA MET A 320 16.32 20.60 -2.99
C MET A 320 16.90 20.08 -4.30
N THR A 321 16.94 18.75 -4.50
CA THR A 321 17.52 18.16 -5.70
C THR A 321 16.63 18.31 -6.93
N GLY A 322 15.31 18.34 -6.74
CA GLY A 322 14.31 18.46 -7.79
C GLY A 322 13.62 19.82 -7.83
N TYR A 323 14.26 20.91 -7.38
CA TYR A 323 13.59 22.20 -7.15
C TYR A 323 12.86 22.73 -8.39
N GLU A 324 13.41 22.57 -9.60
CA GLU A 324 12.74 22.96 -10.85
C GLU A 324 11.45 22.16 -11.10
N THR A 325 11.37 20.92 -10.63
CA THR A 325 10.18 20.08 -10.82
C THR A 325 9.06 20.43 -9.84
N TYR A 326 9.41 20.91 -8.65
CA TYR A 326 8.46 21.19 -7.56
C TYR A 326 8.18 22.68 -7.35
N ARG A 327 8.73 23.56 -8.19
CA ARG A 327 8.57 25.02 -8.09
C ARG A 327 7.11 25.46 -8.10
N VAL A 328 6.27 24.91 -8.99
CA VAL A 328 4.81 25.12 -9.02
C VAL A 328 4.15 24.97 -7.64
N LEU A 329 4.58 23.98 -6.85
CA LEU A 329 4.02 23.69 -5.53
C LEU A 329 4.32 24.83 -4.56
N THR A 330 5.53 25.39 -4.64
CA THR A 330 6.00 26.50 -3.82
C THR A 330 5.29 27.80 -4.18
N ASP A 331 5.10 28.08 -5.48
CA ASP A 331 4.40 29.28 -5.95
C ASP A 331 2.92 29.29 -5.52
N THR A 332 2.28 28.12 -5.51
CA THR A 332 0.90 27.96 -5.01
C THR A 332 0.80 28.29 -3.52
N ILE A 333 1.73 27.78 -2.71
CA ILE A 333 1.76 28.01 -1.26
C ILE A 333 2.10 29.46 -0.92
N ARG A 334 2.97 30.12 -1.69
CA ARG A 334 3.28 31.54 -1.51
C ARG A 334 2.03 32.41 -1.68
N ARG A 335 1.18 32.10 -2.66
CA ARG A 335 -0.11 32.80 -2.86
C ARG A 335 -1.05 32.61 -1.66
N GLN A 336 -1.12 31.40 -1.10
CA GLN A 336 -1.93 31.11 0.08
C GLN A 336 -1.41 31.80 1.36
N THR A 337 -0.09 31.88 1.51
CA THR A 337 0.57 32.54 2.65
C THR A 337 0.21 34.03 2.74
N ASN A 338 0.09 34.70 1.59
CA ASN A 338 -0.31 36.11 1.53
C ASN A 338 -1.77 36.34 1.99
N VAL A 339 -2.65 35.37 1.80
CA VAL A 339 -4.03 35.44 2.31
C VAL A 339 -4.03 35.19 3.82
N ALA A 340 -3.29 34.18 4.28
CA ALA A 340 -3.20 33.81 5.69
C ALA A 340 -2.59 34.93 6.56
N SER A 341 -1.58 35.65 6.05
CA SER A 341 -0.92 36.74 6.78
C SER A 341 -1.88 37.90 7.12
N SER A 342 -2.90 38.12 6.30
CA SER A 342 -3.92 39.17 6.49
C SER A 342 -5.00 38.82 7.52
N MET A 343 -5.10 37.55 7.93
CA MET A 343 -6.15 37.09 8.84
C MET A 343 -5.91 37.54 10.29
N LYS A 344 -6.98 37.68 11.09
CA LYS A 344 -6.85 37.86 12.55
C LYS A 344 -6.27 36.59 13.17
N MET A 345 -5.66 36.72 14.35
CA MET A 345 -4.93 35.60 14.99
C MET A 345 -5.79 34.34 15.18
N LEU A 346 -7.03 34.48 15.68
CA LEU A 346 -7.93 33.34 15.88
C LEU A 346 -8.39 32.71 14.56
N ASP A 347 -8.64 33.53 13.54
CA ASP A 347 -9.02 33.05 12.21
C ASP A 347 -7.85 32.28 11.56
N LEU A 348 -6.62 32.80 11.70
CA LEU A 348 -5.40 32.15 11.25
C LEU A 348 -5.17 30.83 11.99
N ALA A 349 -5.29 30.80 13.32
CA ALA A 349 -5.15 29.57 14.10
C ALA A 349 -6.20 28.52 13.71
N THR A 350 -7.45 28.95 13.48
CA THR A 350 -8.53 28.05 13.04
C THR A 350 -8.26 27.52 11.64
N TYR A 351 -7.81 28.37 10.72
CA TYR A 351 -7.42 27.97 9.36
C TYR A 351 -6.32 26.90 9.38
N ILE A 352 -5.23 27.14 10.13
CA ILE A 352 -4.12 26.19 10.30
C ILE A 352 -4.62 24.89 10.93
N PHE A 353 -5.40 24.97 12.01
CA PHE A 353 -5.93 23.80 12.69
C PHE A 353 -6.80 22.95 11.77
N VAL A 354 -7.75 23.55 11.04
CA VAL A 354 -8.64 22.82 10.13
C VAL A 354 -7.84 22.16 9.00
N ASN A 355 -6.86 22.85 8.43
CA ASN A 355 -6.00 22.27 7.40
C ASN A 355 -5.25 21.04 7.90
N ASN A 356 -4.61 21.15 9.06
CA ASN A 356 -3.86 20.05 9.66
C ASN A 356 -4.78 18.93 10.17
N LEU A 357 -5.99 19.27 10.63
CA LEU A 357 -7.00 18.30 11.03
C LEU A 357 -7.48 17.47 9.83
N VAL A 358 -7.71 18.09 8.66
CA VAL A 358 -8.11 17.37 7.45
C VAL A 358 -7.03 16.38 7.00
N ILE A 359 -5.76 16.76 7.09
CA ILE A 359 -4.62 15.87 6.77
C ILE A 359 -4.54 14.69 7.75
N SER A 360 -4.77 14.96 9.03
CA SER A 360 -4.54 13.99 10.10
C SER A 360 -5.75 13.15 10.48
N LEU A 361 -6.98 13.58 10.19
CA LEU A 361 -8.19 12.84 10.55
C LEU A 361 -8.17 11.42 9.95
N PRO A 362 -7.77 11.20 8.67
CA PRO A 362 -7.71 9.85 8.14
C PRO A 362 -6.67 8.96 8.82
N SER A 363 -5.68 9.54 9.53
CA SER A 363 -4.66 8.77 10.25
C SER A 363 -5.17 7.95 11.43
N ILE A 364 -6.39 8.25 11.91
CA ILE A 364 -7.04 7.43 12.94
C ILE A 364 -7.64 6.13 12.37
N VAL A 365 -7.75 6.03 11.03
CA VAL A 365 -8.27 4.85 10.34
C VAL A 365 -7.16 3.79 10.22
N PRO A 366 -7.39 2.55 10.69
CA PRO A 366 -6.40 1.48 10.57
C PRO A 366 -5.99 1.22 9.11
N TYR A 367 -4.78 0.71 8.92
CA TYR A 367 -4.23 0.21 7.65
C TYR A 367 -3.92 1.25 6.57
N VAL A 368 -4.76 2.26 6.40
CA VAL A 368 -4.65 3.28 5.34
C VAL A 368 -4.37 4.68 5.88
N GLY A 369 -4.54 4.89 7.18
CA GLY A 369 -4.47 6.23 7.76
C GLY A 369 -3.11 6.93 7.64
N GLY A 370 -2.02 6.16 7.53
CA GLY A 370 -0.69 6.74 7.34
C GLY A 370 -0.50 7.43 5.98
N VAL A 371 -1.35 7.20 4.98
CA VAL A 371 -1.19 7.74 3.62
C VAL A 371 -1.25 9.27 3.60
N LEU A 372 -2.29 9.88 4.15
CA LEU A 372 -2.43 11.34 4.08
C LEU A 372 -1.45 12.07 5.00
N VAL A 373 -1.14 11.50 6.18
CA VAL A 373 -0.08 12.04 7.05
C VAL A 373 1.26 11.97 6.34
N ALA A 374 1.60 10.83 5.72
CA ALA A 374 2.82 10.72 4.94
C ALA A 374 2.84 11.74 3.80
N GLN A 375 1.73 11.94 3.11
CA GLN A 375 1.60 12.93 2.06
C GLN A 375 1.83 14.35 2.55
N GLY A 376 1.14 14.77 3.62
CA GLY A 376 1.25 16.11 4.19
C GLY A 376 2.66 16.40 4.69
N VAL A 377 3.22 15.48 5.47
CA VAL A 377 4.57 15.58 6.04
C VAL A 377 5.65 15.59 4.96
N TYR A 378 5.52 14.73 3.95
CA TYR A 378 6.45 14.68 2.82
C TYR A 378 6.38 15.95 1.96
N ASN A 379 5.16 16.42 1.65
CA ASN A 379 4.95 17.63 0.87
C ASN A 379 5.45 18.88 1.59
N ALA A 380 5.26 18.97 2.90
CA ALA A 380 5.84 20.05 3.70
C ALA A 380 7.36 20.08 3.55
N GLY A 381 8.01 18.91 3.61
CA GLY A 381 9.44 18.74 3.30
C GLY A 381 9.79 19.22 1.90
N LEU A 382 9.07 18.76 0.86
CA LEU A 382 9.31 19.14 -0.54
C LEU A 382 9.28 20.65 -0.77
N VAL A 383 8.29 21.35 -0.22
CA VAL A 383 8.13 22.80 -0.37
C VAL A 383 9.30 23.52 0.27
N VAL A 384 9.61 23.13 1.49
CA VAL A 384 10.74 23.67 2.25
C VAL A 384 12.06 23.43 1.50
N GLY A 385 12.27 22.23 0.95
CA GLY A 385 13.43 21.89 0.13
C GLY A 385 13.51 22.71 -1.16
N THR A 386 12.38 22.97 -1.81
CA THR A 386 12.33 23.76 -3.05
C THR A 386 12.71 25.23 -2.80
N ILE A 387 12.31 25.80 -1.66
CA ILE A 387 12.73 27.15 -1.24
C ILE A 387 14.25 27.23 -1.07
N VAL A 388 14.87 26.20 -0.50
CA VAL A 388 16.33 26.12 -0.36
C VAL A 388 17.00 25.93 -1.72
N GLY A 389 16.51 24.99 -2.53
CA GLY A 389 17.07 24.68 -3.84
C GLY A 389 17.01 25.86 -4.83
N SER A 390 15.98 26.69 -4.72
CA SER A 390 15.83 27.94 -5.49
C SER A 390 16.68 29.12 -4.98
N GLY A 391 17.42 28.95 -3.87
CA GLY A 391 18.26 30.01 -3.31
C GLY A 391 17.50 31.11 -2.58
N LEU A 392 16.20 30.95 -2.33
CA LEU A 392 15.37 31.95 -1.64
C LEU A 392 15.69 32.06 -0.14
N ARG A 393 16.21 30.99 0.47
CA ARG A 393 16.67 30.96 1.87
C ARG A 393 17.87 30.03 2.04
N SER A 394 18.68 30.30 3.06
CA SER A 394 19.78 29.41 3.41
C SER A 394 19.25 28.06 3.94
N PRO A 395 19.99 26.95 3.75
CA PRO A 395 19.63 25.65 4.33
C PRO A 395 19.48 25.70 5.86
N GLY A 396 20.27 26.54 6.55
CA GLY A 396 20.26 26.68 8.00
C GLY A 396 18.96 27.28 8.54
N ASP A 397 18.46 28.35 7.90
CA ASP A 397 17.20 29.02 8.28
C ASP A 397 15.99 28.09 8.12
N VAL A 398 16.11 27.13 7.20
CA VAL A 398 15.06 26.18 6.83
C VAL A 398 15.05 24.95 7.73
N VAL A 399 16.22 24.40 8.10
CA VAL A 399 16.30 23.33 9.11
C VAL A 399 15.75 23.80 10.45
N LEU A 400 15.90 25.10 10.77
CA LEU A 400 15.35 25.70 11.98
C LEU A 400 13.81 25.63 12.03
N VAL A 401 13.13 25.62 10.88
CA VAL A 401 11.67 25.43 10.82
C VAL A 401 11.25 24.08 11.39
N LEU A 402 12.02 23.02 11.13
CA LEU A 402 11.71 21.67 11.61
C LEU A 402 11.81 21.52 13.14
N VAL A 403 12.49 22.46 13.79
CA VAL A 403 12.70 22.51 15.24
C VAL A 403 11.85 23.60 15.89
N TYR A 404 11.02 24.33 15.11
CA TYR A 404 10.10 25.28 15.72
C TYR A 404 9.09 24.56 16.62
N PRO A 405 8.68 25.20 17.74
CA PRO A 405 7.74 24.58 18.68
C PRO A 405 6.45 24.09 18.02
N HIS A 406 5.91 24.81 17.04
CA HIS A 406 4.69 24.37 16.34
C HIS A 406 4.90 23.09 15.52
N SER A 407 6.02 22.97 14.79
CA SER A 407 6.33 21.77 14.00
C SER A 407 6.57 20.54 14.88
N ILE A 408 7.23 20.71 16.03
CA ILE A 408 7.41 19.62 17.01
C ILE A 408 6.05 19.13 17.51
N LEU A 409 5.15 20.05 17.87
CA LEU A 409 3.81 19.73 18.36
C LEU A 409 2.95 19.07 17.27
N GLU A 410 3.00 19.58 16.03
CA GLU A 410 2.25 19.07 14.89
C GLU A 410 2.68 17.64 14.53
N LEU A 411 3.99 17.40 14.36
CA LEU A 411 4.52 16.07 14.05
C LEU A 411 4.24 15.07 15.19
N SER A 412 4.30 15.54 16.44
CA SER A 412 3.92 14.73 17.60
C SER A 412 2.44 14.38 17.58
N ALA A 413 1.56 15.33 17.23
CA ALA A 413 0.13 15.09 17.09
C ALA A 413 -0.14 14.04 16.00
N TYR A 414 0.49 14.16 14.84
CA TYR A 414 0.40 13.16 13.76
C TYR A 414 0.87 11.78 14.19
N ALA A 415 1.98 11.69 14.93
CA ALA A 415 2.47 10.42 15.45
C ALA A 415 1.50 9.76 16.45
N ILE A 416 0.88 10.57 17.33
CA ILE A 416 -0.13 10.10 18.29
C ILE A 416 -1.39 9.62 17.55
N LEU A 417 -1.91 10.41 16.61
CA LEU A 417 -3.11 10.08 15.84
C LEU A 417 -2.91 8.81 15.02
N LEU A 418 -1.79 8.70 14.29
CA LEU A 418 -1.48 7.48 13.54
C LEU A 418 -1.32 6.26 14.46
N THR A 419 -0.70 6.43 15.63
CA THR A 419 -0.55 5.35 16.61
C THR A 419 -1.90 4.88 17.16
N SER A 420 -2.85 5.81 17.36
CA SER A 420 -4.19 5.53 17.86
C SER A 420 -4.92 4.50 16.98
N SER A 421 -4.72 4.53 15.66
CA SER A 421 -5.38 3.63 14.71
C SER A 421 -5.18 2.14 15.01
N SER A 422 -4.03 1.76 15.59
CA SER A 422 -3.78 0.35 15.96
C SER A 422 -4.60 -0.14 17.16
N PHE A 423 -5.20 0.77 17.91
CA PHE A 423 -5.96 0.50 19.12
C PHE A 423 -7.49 0.59 18.92
N LEU A 424 -7.99 0.58 17.67
CA LEU A 424 -9.44 0.69 17.41
C LEU A 424 -10.29 -0.34 18.19
N GLY A 425 -9.77 -1.56 18.42
CA GLY A 425 -10.43 -2.57 19.24
C GLY A 425 -10.41 -2.31 20.77
N GLU A 426 -9.61 -1.34 21.23
CA GLU A 426 -9.48 -0.89 22.62
C GLU A 426 -10.05 0.54 22.74
N TRP A 427 -11.38 0.69 22.62
CA TRP A 427 -12.06 1.98 22.42
C TRP A 427 -11.63 3.10 23.39
N ARG A 428 -11.47 2.80 24.68
CA ARG A 428 -11.02 3.78 25.69
C ARG A 428 -9.62 4.31 25.37
N ARG A 429 -8.70 3.43 24.96
CA ARG A 429 -7.31 3.80 24.63
C ARG A 429 -7.24 4.54 23.30
N TYR A 430 -8.00 4.06 22.31
CA TYR A 430 -8.17 4.72 21.02
C TYR A 430 -8.64 6.17 21.18
N THR A 431 -9.76 6.38 21.88
CA THR A 431 -10.37 7.71 22.09
C THR A 431 -9.46 8.65 22.86
N VAL A 432 -8.78 8.18 23.91
CA VAL A 432 -7.83 9.01 24.67
C VAL A 432 -6.66 9.46 23.79
N LEU A 433 -6.06 8.55 23.02
CA LEU A 433 -4.97 8.91 22.10
C LEU A 433 -5.45 9.85 21.00
N ALA A 434 -6.60 9.57 20.39
CA ALA A 434 -7.17 10.41 19.34
C ALA A 434 -7.47 11.82 19.85
N ALA A 435 -8.13 11.95 21.00
CA ALA A 435 -8.42 13.23 21.62
C ALA A 435 -7.15 14.00 22.00
N THR A 436 -6.15 13.29 22.56
CA THR A 436 -4.84 13.89 22.88
C THR A 436 -4.16 14.44 21.63
N GLY A 437 -4.17 13.67 20.53
CA GLY A 437 -3.60 14.10 19.26
C GLY A 437 -4.31 15.33 18.67
N ILE A 438 -5.65 15.36 18.68
CA ILE A 438 -6.44 16.50 18.19
C ILE A 438 -6.18 17.76 19.03
N LEU A 439 -6.15 17.63 20.36
CA LEU A 439 -5.86 18.75 21.27
C LEU A 439 -4.44 19.28 21.06
N LEU A 440 -3.47 18.39 20.87
CA LEU A 440 -2.09 18.76 20.58
C LEU A 440 -1.97 19.48 19.24
N LEU A 441 -2.75 19.06 18.24
CA LEU A 441 -2.81 19.70 16.92
C LEU A 441 -3.39 21.12 16.99
N PHE A 442 -4.44 21.31 17.79
CA PHE A 442 -4.99 22.64 18.06
C PHE A 442 -3.96 23.54 18.75
N THR A 443 -3.21 22.99 19.72
CA THR A 443 -2.13 23.71 20.39
C THR A 443 -1.01 24.08 19.41
N ALA A 444 -0.62 23.18 18.52
CA ALA A 444 0.36 23.44 17.47
C ALA A 444 -0.07 24.63 16.58
N ALA A 445 -1.34 24.64 16.13
CA ALA A 445 -1.90 25.71 15.31
C ALA A 445 -1.92 27.08 16.01
N LEU A 446 -2.22 27.11 17.31
CA LEU A 446 -2.15 28.33 18.11
C LEU A 446 -0.71 28.86 18.21
N VAL A 447 0.25 27.97 18.47
CA VAL A 447 1.66 28.33 18.56
C VAL A 447 2.19 28.82 17.21
N GLU A 448 1.78 28.20 16.10
CA GLU A 448 2.13 28.64 14.76
C GLU A 448 1.56 30.03 14.45
N ALA A 449 0.27 30.24 14.69
CA ALA A 449 -0.38 31.54 14.50
C ALA A 449 0.27 32.65 15.34
N LEU A 450 0.61 32.35 16.61
CA LEU A 450 1.38 33.24 17.47
C LEU A 450 2.75 33.56 16.88
N THR A 451 3.47 32.54 16.41
CA THR A 451 4.81 32.69 15.82
C THR A 451 4.74 33.60 14.59
N ILE A 452 3.79 33.39 13.69
CA ILE A 452 3.58 34.20 12.49
C ILE A 452 3.28 35.66 12.86
N LYS A 453 2.37 35.90 13.81
CA LYS A 453 1.98 37.27 14.20
C LYS A 453 3.06 37.99 14.99
N TYR A 454 3.78 37.29 15.85
CA TYR A 454 4.91 37.85 16.60
C TYR A 454 6.05 38.25 15.66
N LEU A 455 6.40 37.39 14.69
CA LEU A 455 7.42 37.68 13.69
C LEU A 455 7.03 38.84 12.75
N GLN A 456 5.74 39.01 12.47
CA GLN A 456 5.24 40.19 11.72
C GLN A 456 5.26 41.48 12.55
N GLY A 457 5.11 41.40 13.87
CA GLY A 457 5.11 42.55 14.78
C GLY A 457 6.50 42.97 15.28
N SER A 458 7.49 42.08 15.24
CA SER A 458 8.87 42.39 15.58
C SER A 458 9.60 43.00 14.37
N SER A 459 10.23 44.16 14.54
CA SER A 459 11.13 44.84 13.58
C SER A 459 12.34 44.03 13.12
N LEU A 460 12.42 42.73 13.41
CA LEU A 460 13.42 41.78 12.90
C LEU A 460 13.31 41.53 11.37
N LEU A 461 12.21 41.94 10.72
CA LEU A 461 12.10 41.96 9.26
C LEU A 461 12.73 43.20 8.59
N GLU A 462 13.02 44.28 9.33
CA GLU A 462 13.81 45.40 8.77
C GLU A 462 15.28 45.01 8.55
N GLY A 463 15.77 43.98 9.26
CA GLY A 463 17.10 43.40 9.07
C GLY A 463 17.20 42.29 8.03
N LEU A 464 16.06 41.85 7.45
CA LEU A 464 15.99 40.78 6.44
C LEU A 464 15.37 41.27 5.11
N ALA A 465 15.14 42.58 4.97
CA ALA A 465 14.78 43.22 3.72
C ALA A 465 16.06 43.56 2.93
N PRO A 466 16.36 42.81 1.86
CA PRO A 466 16.59 43.50 0.61
C PRO A 466 15.96 42.75 -0.56
N LEU A 467 14.63 42.60 -0.60
CA LEU A 467 13.90 42.16 -1.80
C LEU A 467 12.45 42.69 -1.85
N GLN A 468 12.27 43.97 -1.53
CA GLN A 468 11.05 44.72 -1.88
C GLN A 468 11.32 45.90 -2.84
N GLY A 469 12.50 45.95 -3.47
CA GLY A 469 12.80 46.97 -4.47
C GLY A 469 13.96 46.60 -5.37
N SER A 470 13.67 45.87 -6.45
CA SER A 470 14.36 45.92 -7.74
C SER A 470 13.53 45.18 -8.78
#